data_AF-A0A7S4KY34-F1
#
_entry.id   AF-A0A7S4KY34-F1
#
_cell.length_a   1.000
_cell.length_b   1.000
_cell.length_c   1.000
_cell.angle_alpha   90.00
_cell.angle_beta   90.00
_cell.angle_gamma   90.00
#
_symmetry.space_group_name_H-M   'P 1'
#
loop_
_entity.id
_entity.type
_entity.pdbx_description
1 polymer ?
#
loop_
_entity_poly.entity_id
_entity_poly.type
_entity_poly.pdbx_seq_one_letter_code
_entity_poly.pdbx_strand_id
1 'polypeptide(L)'
;NQVKVSEVRIGRGAECEISLQWDGMSRTHAVIEGVGQPSTFVNSEGGKIFTSFRIRDCGSSNGVFVNQVKVSEVRIGRGAECEISLQWDGMSRTHAVIEGVGQPSTFVNSEGGKIFTSFRIRDCGSSNGVFVNQVKVSE
;
A
#
# COMPACT_ATOMS: atom_id res chain seq x y z
N ASN A 1 17.30 19.41 -10.35
CA ASN A 1 15.94 18.90 -10.14
C ASN A 1 15.87 18.15 -8.82
N GLN A 2 15.55 18.84 -7.73
CA GLN A 2 15.34 18.20 -6.44
C GLN A 2 14.02 17.42 -6.49
N VAL A 3 14.12 16.11 -6.35
CA VAL A 3 12.97 15.24 -6.29
C VAL A 3 12.36 15.42 -4.89
N LYS A 4 11.24 16.15 -4.78
CA LYS A 4 10.40 16.19 -3.57
C LYS A 4 9.67 14.85 -3.46
N VAL A 5 10.37 13.83 -3.00
CA VAL A 5 9.81 12.49 -2.97
C VAL A 5 9.12 12.25 -1.63
N SER A 6 7.79 12.36 -1.61
CA SER A 6 6.98 11.71 -0.58
C SER A 6 6.84 10.19 -0.84
N GLU A 7 7.21 9.72 -2.03
CA GLU A 7 7.05 8.33 -2.50
C GLU A 7 8.20 7.83 -3.41
N VAL A 8 9.01 6.89 -2.94
CA VAL A 8 10.09 6.27 -3.73
C VAL A 8 9.53 5.05 -4.45
N ARG A 9 9.58 5.02 -5.79
CA ARG A 9 9.21 3.85 -6.59
C ARG A 9 10.37 2.89 -6.71
N ILE A 10 10.04 1.60 -6.62
CA ILE A 10 10.97 0.49 -6.77
C ILE A 10 10.46 -0.39 -7.91
N GLY A 11 11.33 -0.72 -8.85
CA GLY A 11 10.98 -1.59 -9.98
C GLY A 11 12.13 -1.75 -10.96
N ARG A 12 11.92 -2.44 -12.09
CA ARG A 12 12.93 -2.49 -13.16
C ARG A 12 12.80 -1.35 -14.18
N GLY A 13 11.71 -0.59 -14.11
CA GLY A 13 11.47 0.52 -15.00
C GLY A 13 12.49 1.64 -14.78
N ALA A 14 12.81 2.37 -15.86
CA ALA A 14 13.73 3.51 -15.79
C ALA A 14 13.11 4.72 -15.07
N GLU A 15 11.79 4.72 -14.90
CA GLU A 15 11.03 5.72 -14.15
C GLU A 15 11.12 5.56 -12.62
N CYS A 16 11.67 4.43 -12.14
CA CYS A 16 11.79 4.17 -10.70
C CYS A 16 13.04 4.83 -10.13
N GLU A 17 12.90 5.46 -8.95
CA GLU A 17 14.03 6.03 -8.22
C GLU A 17 14.99 4.93 -7.72
N ILE A 18 14.45 3.77 -7.35
CA ILE A 18 15.23 2.56 -7.09
C ILE A 18 14.97 1.56 -8.23
N SER A 19 15.88 1.51 -9.19
CA SER A 19 15.80 0.58 -10.31
C SER A 19 16.66 -0.66 -10.07
N LEU A 20 16.05 -1.86 -10.08
CA LEU A 20 16.79 -3.12 -10.04
C LEU A 20 16.62 -3.84 -11.37
N GLN A 21 17.73 -4.09 -12.07
CA GLN A 21 17.75 -4.80 -13.35
C GLN A 21 17.64 -6.31 -13.11
N TRP A 22 16.47 -6.74 -12.64
CA TRP A 22 16.14 -8.13 -12.40
C TRP A 22 14.82 -8.48 -13.07
N ASP A 23 14.79 -9.59 -13.83
CA ASP A 23 13.62 -10.02 -14.57
C ASP A 23 12.44 -10.41 -13.68
N GLY A 24 12.73 -10.81 -12.44
CA GLY A 24 11.71 -11.06 -11.41
C GLY A 24 11.02 -9.78 -10.90
N MET A 25 11.47 -8.60 -11.32
CA MET A 25 10.90 -7.33 -10.89
C MET A 25 9.94 -6.76 -11.94
N SER A 26 8.70 -6.46 -11.56
CA SER A 26 7.78 -5.64 -12.36
C SER A 26 8.33 -4.22 -12.62
N ARG A 27 7.82 -3.55 -13.67
CA ARG A 27 8.29 -2.21 -14.06
C ARG A 27 8.15 -1.20 -12.91
N THR A 28 6.97 -1.17 -12.30
CA THR A 28 6.72 -0.54 -11.00
C THR A 28 6.28 -1.65 -10.06
N HIS A 29 7.17 -2.08 -9.17
CA HIS A 29 6.97 -3.26 -8.32
C HIS A 29 6.41 -2.87 -6.95
N ALA A 30 6.98 -1.84 -6.35
CA ALA A 30 6.58 -1.36 -5.04
C ALA A 30 6.77 0.16 -4.94
N VAL A 31 6.14 0.74 -3.93
CA VAL A 31 6.37 2.12 -3.52
C VAL A 31 6.66 2.15 -2.02
N ILE A 32 7.66 2.93 -1.63
CA ILE A 32 7.88 3.34 -0.24
C ILE A 32 7.36 4.77 -0.10
N GLU A 33 6.40 4.99 0.79
CA GLU A 33 5.81 6.31 1.00
C GLU A 33 5.92 6.75 2.46
N GLY A 34 6.10 8.06 2.67
CA GLY A 34 5.94 8.67 3.99
C GLY A 34 4.45 8.72 4.35
N VAL A 35 4.09 8.20 5.53
CA VAL A 35 2.69 8.16 6.00
C VAL A 35 2.50 8.99 7.27
N GLY A 36 1.30 9.54 7.42
CA GLY A 36 0.93 10.38 8.55
C GLY A 36 1.36 11.84 8.39
N GLN A 37 1.29 12.59 9.49
CA GLN A 37 1.67 14.00 9.50
C GLN A 37 3.20 14.13 9.38
N PRO A 38 3.71 14.88 8.40
CA PRO A 38 5.13 15.19 8.34
C PRO A 38 5.58 15.94 9.60
N SER A 39 6.83 15.76 9.96
CA SER A 39 7.50 16.55 10.99
C SER A 39 7.36 18.05 10.71
N THR A 40 7.26 18.84 11.77
CA THR A 40 7.35 20.32 11.69
C THR A 40 8.74 20.79 11.24
N PHE A 41 9.76 19.94 11.38
CA PHE A 41 11.09 20.19 10.87
C PHE A 41 11.19 19.79 9.40
N VAL A 42 11.84 20.64 8.61
CA VAL A 42 12.21 20.38 7.22
C VAL A 42 13.70 20.11 7.12
N ASN A 43 14.13 19.38 6.10
CA ASN A 43 15.56 19.22 5.83
C ASN A 43 16.19 20.55 5.33
N SER A 44 17.51 20.58 5.17
CA SER A 44 18.25 21.76 4.70
C SER A 44 17.81 22.28 3.32
N GLU A 45 17.04 21.51 2.57
CA GLU A 45 16.50 21.84 1.25
C GLU A 45 14.99 22.18 1.28
N GLY A 46 14.38 22.28 2.48
CA GLY A 46 12.94 22.55 2.63
C GLY A 46 12.02 21.36 2.32
N GLY A 47 12.58 20.14 2.26
CA GLY A 47 11.85 18.89 2.10
C GLY A 47 11.14 18.46 3.39
N LYS A 48 9.93 17.91 3.25
CA LYS A 48 9.15 17.33 4.34
C LYS A 48 9.89 16.12 4.92
N ILE A 49 9.95 16.01 6.24
CA ILE A 49 10.52 14.84 6.93
C ILE A 49 9.37 13.98 7.44
N PHE A 50 9.34 12.71 7.07
CA PHE A 50 8.39 11.74 7.62
C PHE A 50 9.11 10.85 8.64
N THR A 51 8.44 10.54 9.75
CA THR A 51 8.95 9.62 10.77
C THR A 51 8.36 8.22 10.63
N SER A 52 7.33 8.06 9.80
CA SER A 52 6.67 6.79 9.53
C SER A 52 6.62 6.57 8.02
N PHE A 53 6.92 5.33 7.60
CA PHE A 53 6.94 4.92 6.21
C PHE A 53 6.12 3.64 6.02
N ARG A 54 5.57 3.48 4.82
CA ARG A 54 4.84 2.29 4.39
C ARG A 54 5.47 1.77 3.10
N ILE A 55 5.50 0.45 2.95
CA ILE A 55 5.81 -0.21 1.69
C ILE A 55 4.51 -0.77 1.13
N ARG A 56 4.20 -0.43 -0.12
CA ARG A 56 2.99 -0.84 -0.84
C ARG A 56 3.38 -1.69 -2.05
N ASP A 57 2.72 -2.83 -2.24
CA ASP A 57 2.82 -3.61 -3.47
C ASP A 57 1.99 -2.96 -4.59
N CYS A 58 2.62 -2.72 -5.74
CA CYS A 58 2.00 -2.07 -6.90
C CYS A 58 1.41 -3.06 -7.90
N GLY A 59 0.97 -4.23 -7.43
CA GLY A 59 0.50 -5.32 -8.29
C GLY A 59 1.66 -6.05 -8.95
N SER A 60 2.76 -6.19 -8.22
CA SER A 60 3.93 -6.90 -8.71
C SER A 60 3.63 -8.37 -9.02
N SER A 61 4.28 -8.90 -10.04
CA SER A 61 4.05 -10.27 -10.51
C SER A 61 4.49 -11.32 -9.47
N ASN A 62 5.50 -11.00 -8.67
CA ASN A 62 6.05 -11.90 -7.66
C ASN A 62 5.66 -11.50 -6.22
N GLY A 63 4.98 -10.38 -6.02
CA GLY A 63 4.65 -9.85 -4.70
C GLY A 63 5.83 -9.14 -4.02
N VAL A 64 5.50 -8.27 -3.06
CA VAL A 64 6.49 -7.62 -2.20
C VAL A 64 6.60 -8.35 -0.88
N PHE A 65 7.83 -8.58 -0.41
CA PHE A 65 8.10 -9.19 0.89
C PHE A 65 9.05 -8.33 1.72
N VAL A 66 8.72 -8.14 3.00
CA VAL A 66 9.55 -7.45 3.98
C VAL A 66 9.79 -8.41 5.14
N ASN A 67 11.06 -8.70 5.46
CA ASN A 67 11.42 -9.68 6.49
C ASN A 67 10.70 -11.03 6.31
N GLN A 68 10.67 -11.54 5.07
CA GLN A 68 9.98 -12.77 4.68
C GLN A 68 8.44 -12.75 4.85
N VAL A 69 7.84 -11.58 5.08
CA VAL A 69 6.37 -11.41 5.16
C VAL A 69 5.87 -10.72 3.90
N LYS A 70 4.93 -11.35 3.20
CA LYS A 70 4.29 -10.75 2.03
C LYS A 70 3.50 -9.52 2.48
N VAL A 71 3.70 -8.40 1.80
CA VAL A 71 2.84 -7.22 1.91
C VAL A 71 1.53 -7.59 1.22
N SER A 72 0.46 -7.79 2.00
CA SER A 72 -0.84 -8.21 1.49
C SER A 72 -1.89 -7.15 1.76
N GLU A 73 -2.50 -6.66 0.68
CA GLU A 73 -3.62 -5.74 0.68
C GLU A 73 -4.75 -6.36 -0.12
N VAL A 74 -5.98 -6.21 0.37
CA VAL A 74 -7.20 -6.55 -0.35
C VAL A 74 -7.87 -5.24 -0.72
N ARG A 75 -7.95 -4.95 -2.01
CA ARG A 75 -8.62 -3.78 -2.56
C ARG A 75 -10.10 -4.08 -2.74
N ILE A 76 -10.92 -3.14 -2.31
CA ILE A 76 -12.36 -3.15 -2.47
C ILE A 76 -12.72 -1.97 -3.36
N GLY A 77 -13.47 -2.21 -4.41
CA GLY A 77 -13.85 -1.16 -5.35
C GLY A 77 -14.69 -1.67 -6.50
N ARG A 78 -15.05 -0.81 -7.44
CA ARG A 78 -15.71 -1.23 -8.70
C ARG A 78 -14.72 -1.58 -9.82
N GLY A 79 -13.43 -1.32 -9.60
CA GLY A 79 -12.36 -1.64 -10.54
C GLY A 79 -12.23 -3.14 -10.76
N ALA A 80 -11.80 -3.54 -11.96
CA ALA A 80 -11.49 -4.94 -12.27
C ALA A 80 -10.17 -5.39 -11.63
N GLU A 81 -9.34 -4.42 -11.24
CA GLU A 81 -8.09 -4.61 -10.50
C GLU A 81 -8.29 -4.90 -9.01
N CYS A 82 -9.51 -4.77 -8.49
CA CYS A 82 -9.81 -5.02 -7.09
C CYS A 82 -10.08 -6.50 -6.83
N GLU A 83 -9.49 -7.04 -5.76
CA GLU A 83 -9.73 -8.42 -5.35
C GLU A 83 -11.18 -8.64 -4.93
N ILE A 84 -11.81 -7.61 -4.34
CA ILE A 84 -13.26 -7.56 -4.09
C ILE A 84 -13.86 -6.49 -5.00
N SER A 85 -14.35 -6.91 -6.15
CA SER A 85 -15.00 -6.04 -7.13
C SER A 85 -16.52 -6.01 -6.91
N LEU A 86 -17.08 -4.83 -6.62
CA LEU A 86 -18.53 -4.64 -6.47
C LEU A 86 -19.05 -3.70 -7.56
N GLN A 87 -19.99 -4.18 -8.35
CA GLN A 87 -20.62 -3.42 -9.45
C GLN A 87 -21.73 -2.51 -8.92
N TRP A 88 -21.35 -1.53 -8.10
CA TRP A 88 -22.25 -0.52 -7.56
C TRP A 88 -21.76 0.88 -7.92
N ASP A 89 -22.64 1.73 -8.42
CA ASP A 89 -22.28 3.08 -8.89
C ASP A 89 -21.83 4.01 -7.76
N GLY A 90 -22.25 3.73 -6.53
CA GLY A 90 -21.76 4.43 -5.34
C GLY A 90 -20.34 4.03 -4.94
N MET A 91 -19.74 3.02 -5.57
CA MET A 91 -18.40 2.57 -5.24
C MET A 91 -17.35 3.23 -6.14
N SER A 92 -16.25 3.67 -5.53
CA SER A 92 -15.11 4.24 -6.24
C SER A 92 -14.31 3.11 -6.90
N ARG A 93 -13.49 3.43 -7.92
CA ARG A 93 -12.69 2.40 -8.63
C ARG A 93 -11.84 1.58 -7.66
N THR A 94 -11.10 2.27 -6.81
CA THR A 94 -10.50 1.74 -5.58
C THR A 94 -11.13 2.53 -4.43
N HIS A 95 -11.97 1.87 -3.63
CA HIS A 95 -12.76 2.52 -2.60
C HIS A 95 -12.13 2.35 -1.22
N ALA A 96 -11.71 1.12 -0.89
CA ALA A 96 -11.04 0.83 0.37
C ALA A 96 -9.93 -0.19 0.18
N VAL A 97 -9.03 -0.25 1.14
CA VAL A 97 -8.05 -1.32 1.28
C VAL A 97 -8.15 -1.92 2.66
N ILE A 98 -8.12 -3.25 2.73
CA ILE A 98 -7.90 -4.02 3.95
C ILE A 98 -6.47 -4.56 3.92
N GLU A 99 -5.72 -4.34 4.98
CA GLU A 99 -4.36 -4.86 5.11
C GLU A 99 -4.17 -5.59 6.43
N GLY A 100 -3.44 -6.70 6.40
CA GLY A 100 -2.95 -7.33 7.62
C GLY A 100 -1.88 -6.44 8.25
N VAL A 101 -2.00 -6.15 9.54
CA VAL A 101 -1.05 -5.32 10.29
C VAL A 101 -0.40 -6.08 11.42
N GLY A 102 0.86 -5.74 11.70
CA GLY A 102 1.66 -6.40 12.73
C GLY A 102 2.39 -7.66 12.22
N GLN A 103 2.91 -8.46 13.15
CA GLN A 103 3.53 -9.72 12.78
C GLN A 103 2.44 -10.75 12.45
N PRO A 104 2.51 -11.39 11.28
CA PRO A 104 1.64 -12.53 10.99
C PRO A 104 1.90 -13.65 11.99
N SER A 105 0.85 -14.42 12.26
CA SER A 105 0.94 -15.58 13.15
C SER A 105 1.97 -16.59 12.61
N THR A 106 2.57 -17.35 13.51
CA THR A 106 3.42 -18.49 13.14
C THR A 106 2.65 -19.62 12.46
N PHE A 107 1.32 -19.62 12.59
CA PHE A 107 0.43 -20.54 11.91
C PHE A 107 0.09 -20.04 10.50
N VAL A 108 0.01 -20.99 9.57
CA VAL A 108 -0.46 -20.76 8.20
C VAL A 108 -1.80 -21.48 8.00
N ASN A 109 -2.60 -21.00 7.05
CA ASN A 109 -3.82 -21.71 6.66
C ASN A 109 -3.47 -23.01 5.89
N SER A 110 -4.47 -23.80 5.53
CA SER A 110 -4.31 -25.07 4.79
C SER A 110 -3.66 -24.91 3.41
N GLU A 111 -3.62 -23.71 2.87
CA GLU A 111 -3.02 -23.35 1.57
C GLU A 111 -1.63 -22.70 1.74
N GLY A 112 -1.09 -22.64 2.96
CA GLY A 112 0.21 -22.02 3.26
C GLY A 112 0.17 -20.48 3.35
N GLY A 113 -1.01 -19.87 3.29
CA GLY A 113 -1.23 -18.45 3.49
C GLY A 113 -0.98 -18.02 4.94
N LYS A 114 -0.28 -16.90 5.12
CA LYS A 114 -0.06 -16.32 6.45
C LYS A 114 -1.36 -15.81 7.05
N ILE A 115 -1.55 -16.06 8.35
CA ILE A 115 -2.71 -15.58 9.09
C ILE A 115 -2.32 -14.30 9.82
N PHE A 116 -3.06 -13.22 9.60
CA PHE A 116 -2.93 -11.98 10.39
C PHE A 116 -4.01 -11.97 11.47
N THR A 117 -3.65 -11.55 12.68
CA THR A 117 -4.60 -11.41 13.80
C THR A 117 -5.17 -10.01 13.91
N SER A 118 -4.55 -9.04 13.24
CA SER A 118 -4.94 -7.64 13.24
C SER A 118 -5.02 -7.12 11.81
N PHE A 119 -6.05 -6.35 11.52
CA PHE A 119 -6.27 -5.75 10.21
C PHE A 119 -6.51 -4.25 10.34
N ARG A 120 -6.09 -3.50 9.33
CA ARG A 120 -6.44 -2.10 9.14
C ARG A 120 -7.28 -1.96 7.89
N ILE A 121 -8.32 -1.14 7.97
CA ILE A 121 -9.10 -0.69 6.82
C ILE A 121 -8.74 0.76 6.57
N ARG A 122 -8.46 1.12 5.32
CA ARG A 122 -8.11 2.47 4.88
C ARG A 122 -9.04 2.92 3.77
N ASP A 123 -9.54 4.15 3.89
CA ASP A 123 -10.26 4.83 2.81
C ASP A 123 -9.27 5.26 1.72
N CYS A 124 -9.60 5.07 0.45
CA CYS A 124 -8.74 5.38 -0.68
C CYS A 124 -9.17 6.66 -1.42
N GLY A 125 -9.70 7.65 -0.70
CA GLY A 125 -10.29 8.83 -1.33
C GLY A 125 -11.68 8.54 -1.90
N SER A 126 -12.43 7.65 -1.23
CA SER A 126 -13.70 7.20 -1.74
C SER A 126 -14.75 8.31 -1.75
N SER A 127 -15.59 8.30 -2.79
CA SER A 127 -16.60 9.33 -3.02
C SER A 127 -17.69 9.34 -1.94
N ASN A 128 -17.96 8.18 -1.33
CA ASN A 128 -19.01 8.01 -0.33
C ASN A 128 -18.46 7.70 1.07
N GLY A 129 -17.13 7.68 1.24
CA GLY A 129 -16.47 7.36 2.50
C GLY A 129 -16.49 5.87 2.83
N VAL A 130 -15.53 5.46 3.65
CA VAL A 130 -15.51 4.13 4.27
C VAL A 130 -15.94 4.22 5.74
N PHE A 131 -16.82 3.32 6.17
CA PHE A 131 -17.32 3.26 7.55
C PHE A 131 -17.11 1.86 8.14
N VAL A 132 -16.57 1.81 9.35
CA VAL A 132 -16.40 0.57 10.13
C VAL A 132 -17.12 0.77 11.44
N ASN A 133 -18.09 -0.11 11.74
CA ASN A 133 -18.93 0.00 12.94
C ASN A 133 -19.56 1.40 13.09
N GLN A 134 -20.10 1.95 11.99
CA GLN A 134 -20.70 3.29 11.91
C GLN A 134 -19.73 4.45 12.14
N VAL A 135 -18.43 4.19 12.28
CA VAL A 135 -17.40 5.22 12.41
C VAL A 135 -16.71 5.41 11.07
N LYS A 136 -16.63 6.66 10.60
CA LYS A 136 -15.93 7.00 9.37
C LYS A 136 -14.43 6.74 9.55
N VAL A 137 -13.85 6.00 8.62
CA VAL A 137 -12.40 5.77 8.53
C VAL A 137 -11.78 7.04 7.94
N SER A 138 -10.75 7.58 8.59
CA SER A 138 -9.97 8.70 8.02
C SER A 138 -9.09 8.21 6.88
N GLU A 139 -8.94 9.03 5.84
CA GLU A 139 -7.94 8.84 4.78
C GLU A 139 -6.51 8.77 5.33
#